data_AF-A0A7C1TFN9-F1
#
_entry.id   AF-A0A7C1TFN9-F1
#
_cell.length_a   1.000
_cell.length_b   1.000
_cell.length_c   1.000
_cell.angle_alpha   90.00
_cell.angle_beta   90.00
_cell.angle_gamma   90.00
#
_symmetry.space_group_name_H-M   'P 1'
#
loop_
_entity.id
_entity.type
_entity.pdbx_description
1 polymer ?
#
loop_
_entity_poly.entity_id
_entity_poly.type
_entity_poly.pdbx_seq_one_letter_code
_entity_poly.pdbx_strand_id
1 'polypeptide(L)'
;QKLLLATSVRATLALIQGQNDLASLHAKLSQFHFQPVTTIYLQYPPEVRLPQPMQGLIDGYAEWIFDRRHCGQPGMISVVISSQGPHMDESKDLLGQRVAAELARLFPHWPAARAQFVIREKRATFSSSVNINCLRPENRTPVKGLWLAGDYTNNGYPATLEGAVRSGVQCAALINSEIGQDRPDSFHSSRT
;
A
#
# COMPACT_ATOMS: atom_id res chain seq x y z
N GLN A 1 -0.72 13.69 -26.76
CA GLN A 1 -0.58 12.38 -26.08
C GLN A 1 -0.58 12.61 -24.57
N LYS A 2 -1.21 11.73 -23.78
CA LYS A 2 -1.21 11.80 -22.31
C LYS A 2 -0.63 10.49 -21.77
N LEU A 3 0.27 10.55 -20.80
CA LEU A 3 0.93 9.41 -20.16
C LEU A 3 0.73 9.49 -18.64
N LEU A 4 0.29 8.40 -18.03
CA LEU A 4 0.08 8.27 -16.59
C LEU A 4 1.06 7.24 -16.02
N LEU A 5 1.85 7.63 -15.02
CA LEU A 5 2.64 6.73 -14.20
C LEU A 5 1.84 6.34 -12.95
N ALA A 6 1.14 5.20 -13.02
CA ALA A 6 0.43 4.60 -11.89
C ALA A 6 1.26 3.47 -11.25
N THR A 7 2.53 3.76 -10.95
CA THR A 7 3.52 2.76 -10.48
C THR A 7 4.02 3.10 -9.08
N SER A 8 4.73 2.18 -8.42
CA SER A 8 5.39 2.50 -7.15
C SER A 8 6.40 3.64 -7.30
N VAL A 9 6.73 4.31 -6.19
CA VAL A 9 7.76 5.36 -6.16
C VAL A 9 9.08 4.88 -6.76
N ARG A 10 9.50 3.63 -6.46
CA ARG A 10 10.75 3.05 -7.01
C ARG A 10 10.71 2.91 -8.53
N ALA A 11 9.59 2.42 -9.08
CA ALA A 11 9.43 2.28 -10.52
C ALA A 11 9.36 3.67 -11.19
N THR A 12 8.65 4.62 -10.58
CA THR A 12 8.59 6.00 -11.05
C THR A 12 9.97 6.65 -11.09
N LEU A 13 10.78 6.51 -10.02
CA LEU A 13 12.15 7.01 -9.97
C LEU A 13 13.00 6.48 -11.13
N ALA A 14 12.93 5.18 -11.42
CA ALA A 14 13.66 4.57 -12.53
C ALA A 14 13.20 5.09 -13.89
N LEU A 15 11.91 5.34 -14.08
CA LEU A 15 11.34 5.83 -15.35
C LEU A 15 11.66 7.30 -15.63
N ILE A 16 11.80 8.13 -14.60
CA ILE A 16 12.06 9.58 -14.74
C ILE A 16 13.54 9.94 -14.57
N GLN A 17 14.41 8.96 -14.34
CA GLN A 17 15.84 9.18 -14.12
C GLN A 17 16.48 9.89 -15.32
N GLY A 18 17.30 10.91 -15.04
CA GLY A 18 18.03 11.67 -16.06
C GLY A 18 17.18 12.68 -16.85
N GLN A 19 15.89 12.83 -16.53
CA GLN A 19 15.02 13.83 -17.16
C GLN A 19 15.12 15.16 -16.43
N ASN A 20 15.73 16.18 -17.06
CA ASN A 20 15.98 17.49 -16.45
C ASN A 20 14.69 18.16 -15.95
N ASP A 21 13.61 18.12 -16.75
CA ASP A 21 12.31 18.72 -16.39
C ASP A 21 11.64 18.03 -15.19
N LEU A 22 12.13 16.85 -14.80
CA LEU A 22 11.62 16.06 -13.67
C LEU A 22 12.62 15.97 -12.52
N ALA A 23 13.74 16.70 -12.56
CA ALA A 23 14.80 16.62 -11.55
C ALA A 23 14.29 16.93 -10.13
N SER A 24 13.42 17.95 -9.98
CA SER A 24 12.81 18.29 -8.68
C SER A 24 11.88 17.20 -8.17
N LEU A 25 11.06 16.62 -9.06
CA LEU A 25 10.17 15.50 -8.72
C LEU A 25 10.99 14.28 -8.29
N HIS A 26 12.03 13.94 -9.05
CA HIS A 26 12.94 12.85 -8.73
C HIS A 26 13.58 13.08 -7.34
N ALA A 27 14.11 14.27 -7.07
CA ALA A 27 14.73 14.60 -5.79
C ALA A 27 13.75 14.48 -4.59
N LYS A 28 12.47 14.85 -4.76
CA LYS A 28 11.45 14.64 -3.72
C LYS A 28 11.16 13.16 -3.49
N LEU A 29 10.92 12.42 -4.58
CA LEU A 29 10.60 10.99 -4.51
C LEU A 29 11.75 10.14 -3.95
N SER A 30 13.01 10.53 -4.19
CA SER A 30 14.19 9.86 -3.63
C SER A 30 14.30 9.94 -2.10
N GLN A 31 13.57 10.86 -1.46
CA GLN A 31 13.58 11.02 0.01
C GLN A 31 12.54 10.12 0.71
N PHE A 32 11.72 9.39 -0.05
CA PHE A 32 10.75 8.46 0.52
C PHE A 32 11.46 7.28 1.17
N HIS A 33 11.16 7.07 2.45
CA HIS A 33 11.50 5.86 3.17
C HIS A 33 10.27 4.95 3.21
N PHE A 34 10.50 3.65 3.31
CA PHE A 34 9.42 2.66 3.26
C PHE A 34 9.45 1.79 4.50
N GLN A 35 8.25 1.39 4.93
CA GLN A 35 8.04 0.45 6.01
C GLN A 35 7.61 -0.90 5.45
N PRO A 36 8.14 -2.01 5.99
CA PRO A 36 7.69 -3.33 5.61
C PRO A 36 6.36 -3.65 6.27
N VAL A 37 5.67 -4.65 5.72
CA VAL A 37 4.59 -5.37 6.39
C VAL A 37 4.89 -6.86 6.25
N THR A 38 4.89 -7.56 7.39
CA THR A 38 5.03 -9.01 7.43
C THR A 38 3.66 -9.63 7.67
N THR A 39 3.27 -10.57 6.80
CA THR A 39 2.04 -11.36 6.98
C THR A 39 2.40 -12.82 7.17
N ILE A 40 1.96 -13.39 8.28
CA ILE A 40 2.12 -14.80 8.61
C ILE A 40 0.76 -15.47 8.46
N TYR A 41 0.70 -16.51 7.64
CA TYR A 41 -0.47 -17.36 7.48
C TYR A 41 -0.28 -18.63 8.28
N LEU A 42 -1.21 -18.93 9.18
CA LEU A 42 -1.22 -20.14 9.99
C LEU A 42 -2.45 -20.97 9.63
N GLN A 43 -2.21 -22.18 9.15
CA GLN A 43 -3.28 -23.11 8.79
C GLN A 43 -3.67 -23.95 10.00
N TYR A 44 -4.93 -23.86 10.40
CA TYR A 44 -5.58 -24.69 11.41
C TYR A 44 -6.67 -25.55 10.77
N PRO A 45 -7.28 -26.48 11.53
CA PRO A 45 -8.53 -27.10 11.13
C PRO A 45 -9.65 -26.05 10.89
N PRO A 46 -10.62 -26.31 10.00
CA PRO A 46 -11.65 -25.34 9.59
C PRO A 46 -12.59 -24.90 10.73
N GLU A 47 -12.66 -25.66 11.81
CA GLU A 47 -13.42 -25.34 13.02
C GLU A 47 -12.79 -24.21 13.83
N VAL A 48 -11.48 -23.97 13.72
CA VAL A 48 -10.80 -22.87 14.41
C VAL A 48 -11.32 -21.53 13.88
N ARG A 49 -11.66 -20.67 14.82
CA ARG A 49 -12.31 -19.37 14.54
C ARG A 49 -11.97 -18.34 15.58
N LEU A 50 -11.84 -17.10 15.12
CA LEU A 50 -11.75 -15.96 16.02
C LEU A 50 -13.15 -15.52 16.48
N PRO A 51 -13.29 -15.01 17.71
CA PRO A 51 -14.54 -14.39 18.17
C PRO A 51 -15.00 -13.21 17.30
N GLN A 52 -14.05 -12.50 16.67
CA GLN A 52 -14.31 -11.39 15.76
C GLN A 52 -13.48 -11.58 14.48
N PRO A 53 -13.95 -11.12 13.30
CA PRO A 53 -13.21 -11.29 12.03
C PRO A 53 -11.79 -10.73 12.05
N MET A 54 -11.58 -9.70 12.86
CA MET A 54 -10.32 -8.98 13.04
C MET A 54 -10.15 -8.68 14.53
N GLN A 55 -8.94 -8.92 15.06
CA GLN A 55 -8.60 -8.58 16.44
C GLN A 55 -7.21 -7.94 16.48
N GLY A 56 -7.08 -6.89 17.28
CA GLY A 56 -5.80 -6.28 17.63
C GLY A 56 -5.21 -6.98 18.83
N LEU A 57 -3.90 -7.21 18.78
CA LEU A 57 -3.12 -7.80 19.86
C LEU A 57 -2.08 -6.80 20.35
N ILE A 58 -1.74 -6.90 21.63
CA ILE A 58 -0.73 -6.07 22.30
C ILE A 58 0.31 -6.98 22.96
N ASP A 59 1.47 -6.42 23.26
CA ASP A 59 2.56 -7.10 23.99
C ASP A 59 3.08 -8.39 23.32
N GLY A 60 3.25 -8.33 22.00
CA GLY A 60 3.73 -9.46 21.19
C GLY A 60 4.26 -9.04 19.83
N TYR A 61 4.65 -10.04 19.02
CA TYR A 61 4.99 -9.80 17.63
C TYR A 61 3.74 -9.59 16.79
N ALA A 62 2.68 -10.35 17.07
CA ALA A 62 1.43 -10.23 16.35
C ALA A 62 0.74 -8.93 16.76
N GLU A 63 0.39 -8.09 15.80
CA GLU A 63 -0.34 -6.84 16.06
C GLU A 63 -1.80 -6.97 15.66
N TRP A 64 -2.05 -7.64 14.53
CA TRP A 64 -3.39 -7.91 14.04
C TRP A 64 -3.53 -9.35 13.61
N ILE A 65 -4.67 -9.95 13.94
CA ILE A 65 -5.06 -11.27 13.46
C ILE A 65 -6.40 -11.19 12.76
N PHE A 66 -6.52 -11.95 11.67
CA PHE A 66 -7.72 -11.97 10.84
C PHE A 66 -8.14 -13.42 10.58
N ASP A 67 -9.44 -13.69 10.76
CA ASP A 67 -10.02 -14.98 10.41
C ASP A 67 -10.38 -14.99 8.93
N ARG A 68 -9.60 -15.71 8.13
CA ARG A 68 -9.78 -15.73 6.69
C ARG A 68 -10.94 -16.62 6.23
N ARG A 69 -11.73 -17.19 7.15
CA ARG A 69 -13.06 -17.75 6.81
C ARG A 69 -13.94 -16.71 6.10
N HIS A 70 -13.83 -15.44 6.48
CA HIS A 70 -14.57 -14.35 5.86
C HIS A 70 -14.11 -14.03 4.44
N CYS A 71 -12.97 -14.60 4.03
CA CYS A 71 -12.43 -14.57 2.67
C CYS A 71 -12.56 -15.94 1.97
N GLY A 72 -13.42 -16.84 2.46
CA GLY A 72 -13.61 -18.18 1.89
C GLY A 72 -12.49 -19.19 2.21
N GLN A 73 -11.67 -18.93 3.23
CA GLN A 73 -10.53 -19.76 3.62
C GLN A 73 -10.65 -20.20 5.09
N PRO A 74 -11.63 -21.07 5.43
CA PRO A 74 -11.86 -21.50 6.81
C PRO A 74 -10.64 -22.22 7.40
N GLY A 75 -10.34 -21.94 8.67
CA GLY A 75 -9.18 -22.47 9.38
C GLY A 75 -7.87 -21.74 9.06
N MET A 76 -7.86 -20.78 8.13
CA MET A 76 -6.67 -19.95 7.88
C MET A 76 -6.75 -18.68 8.73
N ILE A 77 -5.75 -18.48 9.59
CA ILE A 77 -5.57 -17.23 10.35
C ILE A 77 -4.40 -16.48 9.73
N SER A 78 -4.60 -15.22 9.34
CA SER A 78 -3.49 -14.35 8.96
C SER A 78 -3.16 -13.39 10.09
N VAL A 79 -1.88 -13.31 10.40
CA VAL A 79 -1.28 -12.42 11.38
C VAL A 79 -0.48 -11.36 10.66
N VAL A 80 -0.60 -10.11 11.08
CA VAL A 80 0.12 -8.97 10.50
C VAL A 80 1.01 -8.35 11.57
N ILE A 81 2.25 -8.08 11.16
CA ILE A 81 3.24 -7.29 11.89
C ILE A 81 3.58 -6.09 11.02
N SER A 82 3.41 -4.89 11.54
CA SER A 82 3.61 -3.65 10.81
C SER A 82 4.99 -3.08 11.07
N SER A 83 5.55 -2.40 10.07
CA SER A 83 6.80 -1.64 10.18
C SER A 83 8.03 -2.50 10.50
N GLN A 84 9.19 -1.84 10.53
CA GLN A 84 10.44 -2.51 10.89
C GLN A 84 10.49 -2.90 12.37
N GLY A 85 11.16 -4.00 12.67
CA GLY A 85 11.42 -4.46 14.03
C GLY A 85 12.29 -5.72 14.05
N PRO A 86 12.59 -6.27 15.25
CA PRO A 86 13.49 -7.42 15.41
C PRO A 86 13.09 -8.66 14.58
N HIS A 87 11.79 -8.82 14.31
CA HIS A 87 11.25 -9.91 13.49
C HIS A 87 11.79 -9.94 12.05
N MET A 88 12.36 -8.83 11.55
CA MET A 88 12.90 -8.75 10.19
C MET A 88 14.21 -9.52 10.02
N ASP A 89 14.98 -9.67 11.11
CA ASP A 89 16.26 -10.37 11.12
C ASP A 89 16.11 -11.89 11.33
N GLU A 90 14.92 -12.33 11.74
CA GLU A 90 14.62 -13.75 11.94
C GLU A 90 14.38 -14.48 10.61
N SER A 91 14.64 -15.78 10.57
CA SER A 91 14.21 -16.60 9.45
C SER A 91 12.68 -16.65 9.40
N LYS A 92 12.11 -16.84 8.20
CA LYS A 92 10.65 -16.97 8.04
C LYS A 92 10.08 -18.13 8.88
N ASP A 93 10.82 -19.22 8.96
CA ASP A 93 10.41 -20.41 9.70
C ASP A 93 10.37 -20.15 11.21
N LEU A 94 11.43 -19.53 11.76
CA LEU A 94 11.49 -19.18 13.18
C LEU A 94 10.41 -18.16 13.55
N LEU A 95 10.21 -17.13 12.73
CA LEU A 95 9.19 -16.11 12.98
C LEU A 95 7.79 -16.73 12.99
N GLY A 96 7.49 -17.60 12.01
CA GLY A 96 6.20 -18.29 11.98
C GLY A 96 5.97 -19.15 13.22
N GLN A 97 7.00 -19.88 13.69
CA GLN A 97 6.90 -20.70 14.90
C GLN A 97 6.68 -19.85 16.16
N ARG A 98 7.37 -18.71 16.27
CA ARG A 98 7.16 -17.76 17.38
C ARG A 98 5.74 -17.22 17.40
N VAL A 99 5.24 -16.78 16.25
CA VAL A 99 3.86 -16.27 16.13
C VAL A 99 2.84 -17.38 16.42
N ALA A 100 3.06 -18.60 15.95
CA ALA A 100 2.19 -19.75 16.26
C ALA A 100 2.18 -20.06 17.77
N ALA A 101 3.33 -20.00 18.43
CA ALA A 101 3.45 -20.18 19.88
C ALA A 101 2.78 -19.03 20.66
N GLU A 102 2.87 -17.80 20.16
CA GLU A 102 2.16 -16.64 20.70
C GLU A 102 0.63 -16.84 20.63
N LEU A 103 0.11 -17.24 19.46
CA LEU A 103 -1.32 -17.55 19.33
C LEU A 103 -1.75 -18.73 20.19
N ALA A 104 -0.91 -19.76 20.35
CA ALA A 104 -1.22 -20.90 21.22
C ALA A 104 -1.38 -20.48 22.70
N ARG A 105 -0.62 -19.47 23.16
CA ARG A 105 -0.80 -18.90 24.51
C ARG A 105 -2.10 -18.11 24.64
N LEU A 106 -2.46 -17.34 23.61
CA LEU A 106 -3.69 -16.53 23.60
C LEU A 106 -4.95 -17.38 23.41
N PHE A 107 -4.83 -18.47 22.66
CA PHE A 107 -5.92 -19.40 22.32
C PHE A 107 -5.55 -20.83 22.69
N PRO A 108 -5.46 -21.17 23.99
CA PRO A 108 -4.98 -22.48 24.46
C PRO A 108 -5.87 -23.66 24.06
N HIS A 109 -7.11 -23.38 23.63
CA HIS A 109 -8.05 -24.39 23.15
C HIS A 109 -7.89 -24.69 21.65
N TRP A 110 -7.04 -23.95 20.93
CA TRP A 110 -6.75 -24.24 19.53
C TRP A 110 -5.78 -25.41 19.41
N PRO A 111 -5.95 -26.27 18.39
CA PRO A 111 -4.94 -27.26 18.04
C PRO A 111 -3.68 -26.56 17.51
N ALA A 112 -2.57 -27.28 17.43
CA ALA A 112 -1.36 -26.77 16.79
C ALA A 112 -1.63 -26.39 15.32
N ALA A 113 -0.98 -25.32 14.85
CA ALA A 113 -1.01 -24.96 13.44
C ALA A 113 -0.40 -26.10 12.61
N ARG A 114 -1.09 -26.51 11.54
CA ARG A 114 -0.68 -27.57 10.61
C ARG A 114 0.38 -27.11 9.62
N ALA A 115 0.37 -25.83 9.27
CA ALA A 115 1.33 -25.23 8.35
C ALA A 115 1.46 -23.74 8.60
N GLN A 116 2.58 -23.19 8.15
CA GLN A 116 2.87 -21.76 8.21
C GLN A 116 3.41 -21.25 6.87
N PHE A 117 3.06 -20.01 6.52
CA PHE A 117 3.61 -19.33 5.36
C PHE A 117 3.82 -17.85 5.65
N VAL A 118 5.07 -17.37 5.50
CA VAL A 118 5.45 -15.99 5.83
C VAL A 118 5.79 -15.19 4.59
N ILE A 119 5.10 -14.08 4.42
CA ILE A 119 5.35 -13.07 3.40
C ILE A 119 5.92 -11.82 4.08
N ARG A 120 7.00 -11.26 3.52
CA ARG A 120 7.57 -9.97 3.92
C ARG A 120 7.54 -9.06 2.70
N GLU A 121 6.62 -8.11 2.66
CA GLU A 121 6.71 -7.01 1.71
C GLU A 121 7.62 -5.95 2.33
N LYS A 122 8.83 -5.81 1.79
CA LYS A 122 9.88 -4.94 2.37
C LYS A 122 9.55 -3.45 2.24
N ARG A 123 8.67 -3.08 1.29
CA ARG A 123 8.31 -1.70 0.98
C ARG A 123 6.80 -1.60 0.78
N ALA A 124 6.05 -1.99 1.81
CA ALA A 124 4.60 -2.09 1.75
C ALA A 124 3.94 -0.71 1.72
N THR A 125 4.45 0.22 2.51
CA THR A 125 3.95 1.59 2.60
C THR A 125 5.11 2.57 2.69
N PHE A 126 4.89 3.82 2.28
CA PHE A 126 5.83 4.88 2.65
C PHE A 126 5.73 5.18 4.16
N SER A 127 6.84 5.59 4.75
CA SER A 127 6.92 5.93 6.17
C SER A 127 6.16 7.22 6.46
N SER A 128 5.26 7.19 7.44
CA SER A 128 4.47 8.36 7.87
C SER A 128 5.27 9.25 8.83
N SER A 129 6.38 9.81 8.35
CA SER A 129 7.22 10.74 9.12
C SER A 129 6.63 12.15 9.16
N VAL A 130 7.04 12.96 10.15
CA VAL A 130 6.49 14.32 10.40
C VAL A 130 6.47 15.23 9.16
N ASN A 131 7.39 15.04 8.21
CA ASN A 131 7.53 15.88 7.02
C ASN A 131 7.14 15.21 5.70
N ILE A 132 6.57 13.99 5.74
CA ILE A 132 6.30 13.23 4.52
C ILE A 132 5.40 13.98 3.53
N ASN A 133 4.41 14.73 4.03
CA ASN A 133 3.46 15.45 3.17
C ASN A 133 4.13 16.55 2.32
N CYS A 134 5.24 17.14 2.78
CA CYS A 134 6.00 18.12 2.02
C CYS A 134 6.70 17.51 0.78
N LEU A 135 6.90 16.19 0.78
CA LEU A 135 7.55 15.44 -0.30
C LEU A 135 6.55 14.88 -1.32
N ARG A 136 5.28 14.75 -0.95
CA ARG A 136 4.25 14.13 -1.79
C ARG A 136 3.93 15.04 -3.00
N PRO A 137 4.11 14.56 -4.23
CA PRO A 137 3.79 15.35 -5.41
C PRO A 137 2.28 15.39 -5.67
N GLU A 138 1.83 16.43 -6.35
CA GLU A 138 0.50 16.46 -6.98
C GLU A 138 0.42 15.45 -8.14
N ASN A 139 -0.79 15.10 -8.58
CA ASN A 139 -0.97 14.23 -9.76
C ASN A 139 -0.41 14.85 -11.05
N ARG A 140 -0.43 16.19 -11.17
CA ARG A 140 0.11 16.94 -12.30
C ARG A 140 1.63 17.09 -12.15
N THR A 141 2.40 16.68 -13.16
CA THR A 141 3.84 16.92 -13.21
C THR A 141 4.18 18.22 -13.93
N PRO A 142 5.43 18.72 -13.84
CA PRO A 142 5.90 19.85 -14.65
C PRO A 142 5.88 19.60 -16.17
N VAL A 143 5.90 18.32 -16.61
CA VAL A 143 5.91 17.96 -18.03
C VAL A 143 4.47 17.85 -18.55
N LYS A 144 4.12 18.69 -19.55
CA LYS A 144 2.77 18.69 -20.15
C LYS A 144 2.43 17.30 -20.69
N GLY A 145 1.29 16.76 -20.25
CA GLY A 145 0.81 15.45 -20.66
C GLY A 145 1.37 14.27 -19.86
N LEU A 146 2.28 14.49 -18.89
CA LEU A 146 2.74 13.46 -17.95
C LEU A 146 2.08 13.63 -16.58
N TRP A 147 1.58 12.53 -16.04
CA TRP A 147 0.82 12.49 -14.81
C TRP A 147 1.29 11.38 -13.87
N LEU A 148 1.00 11.52 -12.57
CA LEU A 148 1.24 10.52 -11.54
C LEU A 148 -0.08 10.08 -10.93
N ALA A 149 -0.19 8.81 -10.56
CA ALA A 149 -1.20 8.32 -9.64
C ALA A 149 -0.62 7.26 -8.72
N GLY A 150 -1.10 7.25 -7.47
CA GLY A 150 -0.63 6.34 -6.45
C GLY A 150 -0.92 6.90 -5.06
N ASP A 151 -0.88 6.02 -4.07
CA ASP A 151 -1.08 6.41 -2.67
C ASP A 151 -0.05 7.45 -2.20
N TYR A 152 1.15 7.48 -2.80
CA TYR A 152 2.23 8.43 -2.50
C TYR A 152 1.97 9.87 -2.99
N THR A 153 1.01 10.12 -3.89
CA THR A 153 0.69 11.50 -4.30
C THR A 153 -0.03 12.25 -3.19
N ASN A 154 -0.10 13.58 -3.26
CA ASN A 154 -0.82 14.40 -2.31
C ASN A 154 -2.35 14.21 -2.48
N ASN A 155 -2.94 13.33 -1.67
CA ASN A 155 -4.37 12.98 -1.74
C ASN A 155 -5.09 13.07 -0.39
N GLY A 156 -4.41 13.55 0.66
CA GLY A 156 -4.95 13.70 2.02
C GLY A 156 -5.06 12.40 2.83
N TYR A 157 -4.73 11.24 2.25
CA TYR A 157 -4.79 9.93 2.91
C TYR A 157 -3.38 9.38 3.17
N PRO A 158 -3.19 8.51 4.19
CA PRO A 158 -1.97 7.72 4.32
C PRO A 158 -1.79 6.74 3.16
N ALA A 159 -0.66 6.03 3.14
CA ALA A 159 -0.36 4.95 2.20
C ALA A 159 -1.39 3.80 2.30
N THR A 160 -2.49 3.93 1.57
CA THR A 160 -3.68 3.06 1.67
C THR A 160 -4.28 2.82 0.30
N LEU A 161 -5.07 1.74 0.17
CA LEU A 161 -5.84 1.46 -1.04
C LEU A 161 -6.79 2.63 -1.39
N GLU A 162 -7.45 3.20 -0.38
CA GLU A 162 -8.31 4.38 -0.56
C GLU A 162 -7.51 5.58 -1.10
N GLY A 163 -6.32 5.85 -0.54
CA GLY A 163 -5.44 6.91 -1.05
C GLY A 163 -5.03 6.68 -2.52
N ALA A 164 -4.69 5.44 -2.89
CA ALA A 164 -4.37 5.09 -4.27
C ALA A 164 -5.56 5.31 -5.23
N VAL A 165 -6.75 4.86 -4.83
CA VAL A 165 -7.98 5.03 -5.62
C VAL A 165 -8.31 6.51 -5.78
N ARG A 166 -8.32 7.28 -4.69
CA ARG A 166 -8.57 8.73 -4.72
C ARG A 166 -7.60 9.46 -5.63
N SER A 167 -6.31 9.13 -5.53
CA SER A 167 -5.27 9.67 -6.41
C SER A 167 -5.55 9.37 -7.89
N GLY A 168 -5.92 8.12 -8.21
CA GLY A 168 -6.27 7.73 -9.58
C GLY A 168 -7.48 8.49 -10.13
N VAL A 169 -8.55 8.59 -9.34
CA VAL A 169 -9.77 9.32 -9.70
C VAL A 169 -9.48 10.82 -9.90
N GLN A 170 -8.73 11.43 -8.99
CA GLN A 170 -8.31 12.84 -9.10
C GLN A 170 -7.48 13.07 -10.36
N CYS A 171 -6.52 12.19 -10.64
CA CYS A 171 -5.70 12.25 -11.85
C CYS A 171 -6.55 12.18 -13.12
N ALA A 172 -7.51 11.24 -13.18
CA ALA A 172 -8.40 11.09 -14.33
C ALA A 172 -9.27 12.34 -14.55
N ALA A 173 -9.80 12.94 -13.47
CA ALA A 173 -10.57 14.18 -13.53
C ALA A 173 -9.73 15.34 -14.11
N LEU A 174 -8.48 15.48 -13.66
CA LEU A 174 -7.56 16.50 -14.18
C LEU A 174 -7.25 16.29 -15.66
N ILE A 175 -6.98 15.05 -16.09
CA ILE A 175 -6.76 14.72 -17.50
C ILE A 175 -7.98 15.08 -18.35
N ASN A 176 -9.19 14.73 -17.89
CA ASN A 176 -10.43 15.03 -18.60
C ASN A 176 -10.69 16.55 -18.73
N SER A 177 -10.38 17.33 -17.68
CA SER A 177 -10.50 18.79 -17.74
C SER A 177 -9.56 19.42 -18.77
N GLU A 178 -8.32 18.92 -18.92
CA GLU A 178 -7.41 19.40 -19.95
C GLU A 178 -7.90 19.04 -21.36
N ILE A 179 -8.44 17.83 -21.55
CA ILE A 179 -9.00 17.42 -22.84
C ILE A 179 -10.19 18.31 -23.23
N GLY A 180 -11.02 18.69 -22.26
CA GLY A 180 -12.15 19.60 -22.48
C GLY A 180 -11.70 21.00 -22.90
N GLN A 181 -10.58 21.49 -22.38
CA GLN A 181 -10.00 22.80 -22.71
C GLN A 181 -9.20 22.81 -24.02
N ASP A 182 -8.60 21.68 -24.40
CA ASP A 182 -7.87 21.52 -25.68
C ASP A 182 -8.84 21.35 -26.88
N ARG A 183 -10.17 21.29 -26.68
CA ARG A 183 -11.16 21.35 -27.78
C ARG A 183 -11.34 22.81 -28.22
N PRO A 184 -11.07 23.17 -29.48
CA PRO A 184 -11.40 24.51 -29.97
C PRO A 184 -12.91 24.74 -29.85
N ASP A 185 -13.31 25.92 -29.40
CA ASP A 185 -14.68 26.44 -29.41
C ASP A 185 -15.23 26.46 -30.85
N SER A 186 -15.64 25.31 -31.34
CA SER A 186 -16.40 25.18 -32.58
C SER A 186 -17.86 25.31 -32.21
N PHE A 187 -18.38 26.53 -32.31
CA PHE A 187 -19.68 26.91 -32.90
C PHE A 187 -19.99 28.38 -32.55
N HIS A 188 -19.28 29.32 -33.16
CA HIS A 188 -19.87 30.63 -33.46
C HIS A 188 -20.79 30.44 -34.68
N SER A 189 -22.06 30.13 -34.41
CA SER A 189 -23.13 30.18 -35.41
C SER A 189 -23.43 31.65 -35.73
N SER A 190 -22.73 32.22 -36.70
CA SER A 190 -23.15 33.44 -37.39
C SER A 190 -24.47 33.16 -38.11
N ARG A 191 -25.59 33.54 -37.51
CA ARG A 191 -26.89 33.59 -38.19
C ARG A 191 -26.93 34.88 -39.02
N THR A 192 -26.76 34.76 -40.33
CA THR A 192 -27.32 35.67 -41.34
C THR A 192 -28.69 35.17 -41.73
#